data_AF-A0ABC8UM68-F1
#
_entry.id   AF-A0ABC8UM68-F1
#
_cell.length_a   1.000
_cell.length_b   1.000
_cell.length_c   1.000
_cell.angle_alpha   90.00
_cell.angle_beta   90.00
_cell.angle_gamma   90.00
#
_symmetry.space_group_name_H-M   'P 1'
#
loop_
_entity.id
_entity.type
_entity.pdbx_description
1 polymer ?
#
loop_
_entity_poly.entity_id
_entity_poly.type
_entity_poly.pdbx_seq_one_letter_code
_entity_poly.pdbx_strand_id
1 'polypeptide(L)'
;MRPLYTRLATTIKLPYCHYPLPRLLSLESPFFLSFPPPKQNPSLKNSNYQVRQTRRARPIIRKALMASATEAEAQTKPFSVLFVCLGNICRSPAAEGVFRDLVKKKGLDSKLTIDSAGTINYHEGNEADPRMRAASKKRGVEITSISRPIKPSDFRDFDLILAMDKQNREDILGAFERWSHRETLPADAHKKVRLMCSYCKRHNETEVPDPYYGGSHGFEKVLDLLEDACESLLGSILAENSHLLDS
;
A
#
# COMPACT_ATOMS: atom_id res chain seq x y z
N MET A 1 35.26 -48.09 40.60
CA MET A 1 34.49 -49.12 39.86
C MET A 1 33.40 -48.41 39.04
N ARG A 2 33.43 -48.57 37.71
CA ARG A 2 32.34 -48.30 36.73
C ARG A 2 31.22 -49.37 36.89
N PRO A 3 30.00 -49.32 36.29
CA PRO A 3 29.59 -48.72 34.99
C PRO A 3 28.29 -47.84 35.02
N LEU A 4 28.10 -46.85 34.14
CA LEU A 4 27.53 -46.87 32.77
C LEU A 4 26.12 -47.49 32.66
N TYR A 5 25.12 -46.68 32.29
CA TYR A 5 24.16 -47.04 31.22
C TYR A 5 23.58 -45.81 30.51
N THR A 6 23.76 -45.85 29.20
CA THR A 6 23.36 -44.91 28.15
C THR A 6 21.89 -45.14 27.77
N ARG A 7 21.13 -44.09 27.43
CA ARG A 7 19.99 -44.22 26.49
C ARG A 7 19.91 -43.01 25.57
N LEU A 8 20.02 -43.34 24.28
CA LEU A 8 19.86 -42.51 23.10
C LEU A 8 18.39 -42.16 22.88
N ALA A 9 18.10 -40.91 22.50
CA ALA A 9 16.81 -40.50 21.97
C ALA A 9 16.98 -40.08 20.50
N THR A 10 16.68 -41.05 19.65
CA THR A 10 16.10 -41.01 18.29
C THR A 10 15.90 -39.66 17.59
N THR A 11 16.59 -39.53 16.46
CA THR A 11 16.36 -38.62 15.34
C THR A 11 15.01 -38.89 14.66
N ILE A 12 14.15 -37.88 14.56
CA ILE A 12 12.93 -37.92 13.73
C ILE A 12 13.27 -37.30 12.38
N LYS A 13 13.38 -38.16 11.35
CA LYS A 13 13.38 -37.77 9.93
C LYS A 13 11.94 -37.59 9.48
N LEU A 14 11.60 -36.41 8.95
CA LEU A 14 10.32 -36.16 8.27
C LEU A 14 10.45 -36.52 6.78
N PRO A 15 9.46 -37.21 6.17
CA PRO A 15 9.55 -37.65 4.79
C PRO A 15 9.05 -36.58 3.81
N TYR A 16 9.81 -36.47 2.72
CA TYR A 16 9.52 -35.73 1.50
C TYR A 16 8.23 -36.26 0.83
N CYS A 17 7.28 -35.38 0.55
CA CYS A 17 6.14 -35.66 -0.33
C CYS A 17 6.45 -35.12 -1.74
N HIS A 18 6.77 -36.03 -2.66
CA HIS A 18 6.70 -35.79 -4.10
C HIS A 18 5.33 -36.23 -4.60
N TYR A 19 4.61 -35.33 -5.27
CA TYR A 19 3.43 -35.68 -6.07
C TYR A 19 3.67 -35.30 -7.54
N PRO A 20 3.45 -36.22 -8.50
CA PRO A 20 3.57 -35.93 -9.92
C PRO A 20 2.24 -35.37 -10.49
N LEU A 21 2.35 -34.38 -11.37
CA LEU A 21 1.26 -33.84 -12.19
C LEU A 21 0.77 -34.87 -13.23
N PRO A 22 -0.55 -34.95 -13.50
CA PRO A 22 -1.06 -35.55 -14.72
C PRO A 22 -1.23 -34.54 -15.86
N ARG A 23 -0.86 -35.01 -17.06
CA ARG A 23 -1.04 -34.46 -18.42
C ARG A 23 -2.39 -33.78 -18.66
N LEU A 24 -2.35 -32.57 -19.23
CA LEU A 24 -3.50 -31.93 -19.90
C LEU A 24 -3.65 -32.50 -21.32
N LEU A 25 -4.85 -33.00 -21.64
CA LEU A 25 -5.30 -33.30 -23.00
C LEU A 25 -6.08 -32.10 -23.54
N SER A 26 -5.69 -31.65 -24.73
CA SER A 26 -6.34 -30.65 -25.56
C SER A 26 -7.59 -31.21 -26.23
N LEU A 27 -8.68 -30.46 -26.25
CA LEU A 27 -9.79 -30.64 -27.19
C LEU A 27 -10.56 -29.32 -27.38
N GLU A 28 -10.28 -28.69 -28.51
CA GLU A 28 -11.17 -28.02 -29.48
C GLU A 28 -12.48 -27.38 -28.97
N SER A 29 -12.66 -26.10 -29.31
CA SER A 29 -13.96 -25.43 -29.46
C SER A 29 -13.90 -24.55 -30.71
N PRO A 30 -14.90 -24.61 -31.60
CA PRO A 30 -15.62 -23.37 -31.87
C PRO A 30 -17.10 -23.60 -32.20
N PHE A 31 -18.00 -22.85 -31.54
CA PHE A 31 -19.33 -22.59 -32.10
C PHE A 31 -19.59 -21.08 -32.10
N PHE A 32 -19.52 -20.54 -33.31
CA PHE A 32 -19.99 -19.22 -33.68
C PHE A 32 -21.52 -19.16 -33.58
N LEU A 33 -22.07 -18.13 -32.94
CA LEU A 33 -23.43 -17.67 -33.20
C LEU A 33 -23.42 -16.15 -33.42
N SER A 34 -23.88 -15.78 -34.62
CA SER A 34 -24.03 -14.41 -35.13
C SER A 34 -25.18 -13.68 -34.44
N PHE A 35 -24.97 -12.41 -34.08
CA PHE A 35 -26.04 -11.46 -33.77
C PHE A 35 -26.29 -10.54 -34.98
N PRO A 36 -27.56 -10.21 -35.32
CA PRO A 36 -27.87 -9.25 -36.37
C PRO A 36 -27.82 -7.78 -35.84
N PRO A 37 -27.63 -6.79 -36.72
CA PRO A 37 -27.43 -5.39 -36.32
C PRO A 37 -28.75 -4.63 -36.08
N PRO A 38 -28.75 -3.54 -35.29
CA PRO A 38 -29.92 -2.69 -35.13
C PRO A 38 -30.05 -1.64 -36.25
N LYS A 39 -31.30 -1.35 -36.62
CA LYS A 39 -31.73 -0.39 -37.65
C LYS A 39 -31.59 1.06 -37.17
N GLN A 40 -31.29 1.95 -38.12
CA GLN A 40 -31.16 3.40 -37.96
C GLN A 40 -32.47 4.18 -38.15
N ASN A 41 -32.51 5.35 -37.48
CA ASN A 41 -33.13 6.65 -37.84
C ASN A 41 -34.67 6.83 -37.75
N PRO A 42 -35.22 8.09 -37.73
CA PRO A 42 -34.58 9.42 -37.79
C PRO A 42 -35.08 10.52 -36.79
N SER A 43 -34.21 11.54 -36.62
CA SER A 43 -34.46 13.00 -36.56
C SER A 43 -35.90 13.53 -36.62
N LEU A 44 -36.24 14.52 -35.77
CA LEU A 44 -37.16 15.62 -36.11
C LEU A 44 -36.89 16.92 -35.30
N LYS A 45 -36.26 17.88 -35.98
CA LYS A 45 -36.48 19.34 -36.11
C LYS A 45 -36.94 20.21 -34.91
N ASN A 46 -36.08 21.22 -34.66
CA ASN A 46 -36.31 22.66 -34.47
C ASN A 46 -37.73 23.21 -34.23
N SER A 47 -37.85 24.13 -33.27
CA SER A 47 -38.51 25.41 -33.52
C SER A 47 -37.90 26.55 -32.70
N ASN A 48 -37.53 27.61 -33.42
CA ASN A 48 -37.17 28.92 -32.90
C ASN A 48 -38.36 29.58 -32.17
N TYR A 49 -38.10 30.21 -31.02
CA TYR A 49 -38.90 31.34 -30.55
C TYR A 49 -37.98 32.47 -30.12
N GLN A 50 -38.19 33.61 -30.75
CA GLN A 50 -37.49 34.87 -30.55
C GLN A 50 -38.43 35.85 -29.81
N VAL A 51 -37.86 36.98 -29.35
CA VAL A 51 -38.54 38.18 -28.82
C VAL A 51 -38.80 38.09 -27.30
N ARG A 52 -38.39 39.02 -26.42
CA ARG A 52 -38.26 40.48 -26.51
C ARG A 52 -37.28 40.98 -25.43
N GLN A 53 -36.44 41.95 -25.80
CA GLN A 53 -35.68 42.76 -24.85
C GLN A 53 -36.61 43.75 -24.14
N THR A 54 -36.49 43.85 -22.83
CA THR A 54 -36.82 45.08 -22.08
C THR A 54 -35.65 45.43 -21.18
N ARG A 55 -35.02 46.56 -21.50
CA ARG A 55 -33.99 47.23 -20.71
C ARG A 55 -34.57 47.70 -19.38
N ARG A 56 -33.94 47.34 -18.27
CA ARG A 56 -33.91 48.16 -17.05
C ARG A 56 -32.51 48.12 -16.47
N ALA A 57 -31.97 49.32 -16.27
CA ALA A 57 -30.61 49.54 -15.79
C ALA A 57 -30.58 49.76 -14.27
N ARG A 58 -29.42 49.40 -13.71
CA ARG A 58 -28.80 49.77 -12.41
C ARG A 58 -29.05 48.83 -11.22
N PRO A 59 -28.10 48.71 -10.25
CA PRO A 59 -26.73 49.23 -10.20
C PRO A 59 -25.64 48.13 -10.12
N ILE A 60 -24.42 48.54 -10.44
CA ILE A 60 -23.16 47.82 -10.16
C ILE A 60 -22.98 47.75 -8.63
N ILE A 61 -22.23 46.75 -8.15
CA ILE A 61 -21.87 46.47 -6.74
C ILE A 61 -22.79 45.44 -6.05
N ARG A 62 -22.64 44.15 -6.43
CA ARG A 62 -22.80 42.99 -5.51
C ARG A 62 -22.43 41.63 -6.13
N LYS A 63 -21.53 41.60 -7.13
CA LYS A 63 -21.13 40.33 -7.79
C LYS A 63 -19.70 39.87 -7.48
N ALA A 64 -18.97 40.58 -6.62
CA ALA A 64 -17.60 40.19 -6.24
C ALA A 64 -17.51 39.43 -4.91
N LEU A 65 -18.55 39.41 -4.07
CA LEU A 65 -18.48 38.73 -2.76
C LEU A 65 -19.05 37.29 -2.76
N MET A 66 -19.67 36.85 -3.86
CA MET A 66 -20.29 35.52 -3.96
C MET A 66 -19.54 34.57 -4.89
N ALA A 67 -18.56 35.08 -5.66
CA ALA A 67 -17.67 34.25 -6.49
C ALA A 67 -16.44 33.75 -5.72
N SER A 68 -16.22 34.25 -4.49
CA SER A 68 -15.08 33.88 -3.64
C SER A 68 -15.40 32.78 -2.62
N ALA A 69 -16.63 32.27 -2.59
CA ALA A 69 -17.09 31.29 -1.61
C ALA A 69 -17.17 29.85 -2.15
N THR A 70 -16.74 29.61 -3.40
CA THR A 70 -16.74 28.28 -4.04
C THR A 70 -15.34 27.75 -4.36
N GLU A 71 -14.29 28.49 -4.03
CA GLU A 71 -12.89 28.02 -4.06
C GLU A 71 -12.34 27.75 -2.65
N ALA A 72 -13.17 27.92 -1.62
CA ALA A 72 -12.87 27.50 -0.26
C ALA A 72 -13.23 26.00 -0.10
N GLU A 73 -12.23 25.19 0.25
CA GLU A 73 -12.26 23.73 0.47
C GLU A 73 -12.31 22.83 -0.79
N ALA A 74 -11.37 23.00 -1.71
CA ALA A 74 -10.83 21.81 -2.38
C ALA A 74 -10.01 21.03 -1.33
N GLN A 75 -10.67 20.17 -0.55
CA GLN A 75 -10.02 19.35 0.45
C GLN A 75 -9.01 18.44 -0.26
N THR A 76 -7.73 18.80 -0.21
CA THR A 76 -6.65 18.01 -0.83
C THR A 76 -6.63 16.64 -0.17
N LYS A 77 -6.79 15.58 -0.96
CA LYS A 77 -6.74 14.18 -0.48
C LYS A 77 -5.46 13.98 0.36
N PRO A 78 -5.53 13.34 1.54
CA PRO A 78 -4.35 12.98 2.31
C PRO A 78 -3.38 12.10 1.52
N PHE A 79 -2.07 12.36 1.65
CA PHE A 79 -1.04 11.55 1.00
C PHE A 79 -0.98 10.16 1.64
N SER A 80 -1.08 9.11 0.82
CA SER A 80 -1.32 7.75 1.31
C SER A 80 -0.08 6.87 1.14
N VAL A 81 0.42 6.28 2.23
CA VAL A 81 1.61 5.41 2.26
C VAL A 81 1.25 4.00 2.74
N LEU A 82 1.66 2.98 1.98
CA LEU A 82 1.49 1.56 2.32
C LEU A 82 2.85 0.90 2.54
N PHE A 83 3.04 0.30 3.72
CA PHE A 83 4.22 -0.51 4.02
C PHE A 83 3.94 -1.99 3.75
N VAL A 84 4.83 -2.69 3.04
CA VAL A 84 4.59 -4.07 2.61
C VAL A 84 5.77 -4.97 2.94
N CYS A 85 5.50 -6.05 3.66
CA CYS A 85 6.45 -7.14 3.87
C CYS A 85 5.84 -8.49 3.45
N LEU A 86 6.50 -9.61 3.75
CA LEU A 86 5.95 -10.93 3.43
C LEU A 86 4.62 -11.20 4.15
N GLY A 87 4.65 -11.35 5.48
CA GLY A 87 3.49 -11.83 6.26
C GLY A 87 2.67 -10.76 6.99
N ASN A 88 3.07 -9.48 6.90
CA ASN A 88 2.42 -8.35 7.60
C ASN A 88 2.19 -8.54 9.11
N ILE A 89 3.13 -9.19 9.78
CA ILE A 89 3.11 -9.33 11.24
C ILE A 89 4.33 -8.70 11.91
N CYS A 90 5.38 -8.34 11.18
CA CYS A 90 6.62 -7.90 11.82
C CYS A 90 7.15 -6.58 11.24
N ARG A 91 7.81 -6.63 10.07
CA ARG A 91 8.48 -5.47 9.47
C ARG A 91 7.52 -4.36 9.03
N SER A 92 6.48 -4.67 8.23
CA SER A 92 5.55 -3.64 7.76
C SER A 92 4.65 -3.04 8.85
N PRO A 93 4.15 -3.80 9.85
CA PRO A 93 3.50 -3.21 11.03
C PRO A 93 4.41 -2.28 11.84
N ALA A 94 5.69 -2.64 11.98
CA ALA A 94 6.66 -1.78 12.66
C ALA A 94 6.89 -0.48 11.87
N ALA A 95 7.03 -0.55 10.55
CA ALA A 95 7.19 0.63 9.70
C ALA A 95 5.96 1.55 9.80
N GLU A 96 4.76 0.98 9.78
CA GLU A 96 3.50 1.70 9.97
C GLU A 96 3.46 2.41 11.33
N GLY A 97 3.79 1.71 12.42
CA GLY A 97 3.83 2.27 13.77
C GLY A 97 4.84 3.42 13.89
N VAL A 98 6.07 3.21 13.43
CA VAL A 98 7.15 4.23 13.48
C VAL A 98 6.77 5.45 12.66
N PHE A 99 6.29 5.27 11.43
CA PHE A 99 5.92 6.38 10.56
C PHE A 99 4.72 7.15 11.10
N ARG A 100 3.70 6.46 11.61
CA ARG A 100 2.53 7.09 12.23
C ARG A 100 2.88 7.90 13.46
N ASP A 101 3.72 7.37 14.35
CA ASP A 101 4.20 8.10 15.52
C ASP A 101 4.98 9.36 15.12
N LEU A 102 5.85 9.26 14.12
CA LEU A 102 6.57 10.41 13.57
C LEU A 102 5.63 11.49 12.98
N VAL A 103 4.66 11.08 12.16
CA VAL A 103 3.65 11.97 11.56
C VAL A 103 2.83 12.68 12.64
N LYS A 104 2.44 11.94 13.68
CA LYS A 104 1.69 12.48 14.83
C LYS A 104 2.49 13.50 15.61
N LYS A 105 3.76 13.22 15.89
CA LYS A 105 4.69 14.16 16.55
C LYS A 105 4.89 15.45 15.76
N LYS A 106 4.65 15.43 14.44
CA LYS A 106 4.70 16.61 13.56
C LYS A 106 3.34 17.29 13.36
N GLY A 107 2.25 16.76 13.94
CA GLY A 107 0.91 17.31 13.80
C GLY A 107 0.31 17.14 12.39
N LEU A 108 0.74 16.11 11.66
CA LEU A 108 0.36 15.87 10.26
C LEU A 108 -0.64 14.72 10.08
N ASP A 109 -1.26 14.23 11.14
CA ASP A 109 -2.15 13.04 11.10
C ASP A 109 -3.30 13.17 10.09
N SER A 110 -3.86 14.37 9.92
CA SER A 110 -4.95 14.61 8.95
C SER A 110 -4.48 14.70 7.50
N LYS A 111 -3.18 14.86 7.28
CA LYS A 111 -2.56 15.06 5.96
C LYS A 111 -2.03 13.77 5.35
N LEU A 112 -1.90 12.69 6.14
CA LEU A 112 -1.43 11.39 5.68
C LEU A 112 -2.37 10.25 6.03
N THR A 113 -2.54 9.30 5.09
CA THR A 113 -3.15 7.99 5.35
C THR A 113 -2.05 6.94 5.38
N ILE A 114 -1.99 6.14 6.44
CA ILE A 114 -0.87 5.22 6.71
C ILE A 114 -1.42 3.83 7.02
N ASP A 115 -0.94 2.82 6.29
CA ASP A 115 -1.36 1.43 6.45
C ASP A 115 -0.21 0.45 6.18
N SER A 116 -0.41 -0.83 6.49
CA SER A 116 0.49 -1.91 6.12
C SER A 116 -0.22 -3.13 5.54
N ALA A 117 0.52 -3.92 4.75
CA ALA A 117 0.03 -5.15 4.13
C ALA A 117 1.14 -6.20 3.95
N GLY A 118 0.71 -7.39 3.52
CA GLY A 118 1.54 -8.59 3.28
C GLY A 118 1.47 -9.06 1.84
N THR A 119 2.56 -9.60 1.29
CA THR A 119 2.53 -10.23 -0.05
C THR A 119 1.82 -11.58 -0.04
N ILE A 120 1.67 -12.20 1.13
CA ILE A 120 0.88 -13.41 1.36
C ILE A 120 -0.24 -13.17 2.38
N ASN A 121 -1.23 -14.06 2.42
CA ASN A 121 -2.38 -14.00 3.33
C ASN A 121 -2.31 -14.99 4.51
N TYR A 122 -1.17 -15.65 4.73
CA TYR A 122 -1.03 -16.71 5.73
C TYR A 122 -1.36 -16.25 7.17
N HIS A 123 -1.16 -14.96 7.47
CA HIS A 123 -1.42 -14.39 8.80
C HIS A 123 -2.60 -13.43 8.83
N GLU A 124 -3.44 -13.38 7.79
CA GLU A 124 -4.56 -12.44 7.72
C GLU A 124 -5.44 -12.50 8.98
N GLY A 125 -5.76 -11.33 9.55
CA GLY A 125 -6.53 -11.19 10.78
C GLY A 125 -5.70 -11.28 12.07
N ASN A 126 -4.42 -11.67 12.02
CA ASN A 126 -3.58 -11.75 13.21
C ASN A 126 -3.03 -10.38 13.63
N GLU A 127 -2.78 -10.21 14.93
CA GLU A 127 -1.99 -9.09 15.44
C GLU A 127 -0.52 -9.18 14.99
N ALA A 128 0.17 -8.04 15.04
CA ALA A 128 1.62 -8.01 14.88
C ALA A 128 2.36 -8.89 15.93
N ASP A 129 3.52 -9.40 15.53
CA ASP A 129 4.39 -10.29 16.32
C ASP A 129 4.65 -9.65 17.69
N PRO A 130 4.41 -10.40 18.78
CA PRO A 130 4.50 -9.86 20.13
C PRO A 130 5.91 -9.36 20.49
N ARG A 131 6.96 -9.92 19.89
CA ARG A 131 8.34 -9.48 20.14
C ARG A 131 8.63 -8.16 19.44
N MET A 132 8.11 -7.97 18.23
CA MET A 132 8.21 -6.68 17.54
C MET A 132 7.43 -5.59 18.26
N ARG A 133 6.21 -5.90 18.72
CA ARG A 133 5.42 -5.00 19.57
C ARG A 133 6.16 -4.63 20.85
N ALA A 134 6.76 -5.62 21.53
CA ALA A 134 7.53 -5.38 22.75
C ALA A 134 8.77 -4.51 22.51
N ALA A 135 9.51 -4.74 21.43
CA ALA A 135 10.67 -3.91 21.06
C ALA A 135 10.25 -2.47 20.73
N SER A 136 9.21 -2.30 19.91
CA SER A 136 8.69 -0.99 19.50
C SER A 136 8.17 -0.18 20.68
N LYS A 137 7.46 -0.85 21.61
CA LYS A 137 6.92 -0.21 22.82
C LYS A 137 8.02 0.36 23.72
N LYS A 138 9.20 -0.28 23.80
CA LYS A 138 10.36 0.28 24.53
C LYS A 138 10.84 1.61 23.95
N ARG A 139 10.55 1.87 22.67
CA ARG A 139 10.87 3.12 21.96
C ARG A 139 9.69 4.12 21.95
N GLY A 140 8.60 3.80 22.65
CA GLY A 140 7.39 4.63 22.69
C GLY A 140 6.50 4.50 21.45
N VAL A 141 6.75 3.50 20.60
CA VAL A 141 5.96 3.25 19.38
C VAL A 141 4.96 2.11 19.64
N GLU A 142 3.67 2.40 19.48
CA GLU A 142 2.61 1.40 19.57
C GLU A 142 2.32 0.82 18.18
N ILE A 143 2.29 -0.51 18.06
CA ILE A 143 1.91 -1.21 16.84
C ILE A 143 0.54 -1.84 17.05
N THR A 144 -0.45 -1.35 16.31
CA THR A 144 -1.85 -1.80 16.38
C THR A 144 -2.33 -2.44 15.07
N SER A 145 -1.42 -2.70 14.13
CA SER A 145 -1.78 -3.27 12.82
C SER A 145 -2.36 -4.68 12.97
N ILE A 146 -3.37 -4.96 12.15
CA ILE A 146 -3.91 -6.29 11.93
C ILE A 146 -3.49 -6.73 10.54
N SER A 147 -2.90 -7.93 10.47
CA SER A 147 -2.33 -8.46 9.23
C SER A 147 -3.41 -8.57 8.15
N ARG A 148 -3.08 -8.09 6.94
CA ARG A 148 -3.90 -8.26 5.73
C ARG A 148 -3.00 -8.48 4.51
N PRO A 149 -3.47 -9.23 3.48
CA PRO A 149 -2.77 -9.26 2.22
C PRO A 149 -2.91 -7.93 1.47
N ILE A 150 -1.94 -7.64 0.61
CA ILE A 150 -2.05 -6.61 -0.42
C ILE A 150 -3.17 -7.00 -1.39
N LYS A 151 -3.91 -6.02 -1.88
CA LYS A 151 -5.04 -6.19 -2.79
C LYS A 151 -4.94 -5.26 -4.00
N PRO A 152 -5.68 -5.52 -5.09
CA PRO A 152 -5.64 -4.67 -6.28
C PRO A 152 -5.97 -3.20 -6.00
N SER A 153 -6.89 -2.92 -5.06
CA SER A 153 -7.24 -1.54 -4.71
C SER A 153 -6.10 -0.75 -4.10
N ASP A 154 -5.12 -1.41 -3.46
CA ASP A 154 -3.96 -0.71 -2.89
C ASP A 154 -3.15 0.03 -3.99
N PHE A 155 -3.15 -0.49 -5.23
CA PHE A 155 -2.56 0.17 -6.39
C PHE A 155 -3.37 1.36 -6.92
N ARG A 156 -4.59 1.59 -6.44
CA ARG A 156 -5.39 2.80 -6.70
C ARG A 156 -5.32 3.78 -5.53
N ASP A 157 -5.38 3.24 -4.32
CA ASP A 157 -5.67 4.01 -3.12
C ASP A 157 -4.41 4.72 -2.57
N PHE A 158 -3.25 4.07 -2.65
CA PHE A 158 -1.99 4.58 -2.08
C PHE A 158 -1.14 5.35 -3.09
N ASP A 159 -0.50 6.43 -2.65
CA ASP A 159 0.38 7.23 -3.49
C ASP A 159 1.82 6.66 -3.48
N LEU A 160 2.19 5.93 -2.42
CA LEU A 160 3.48 5.28 -2.26
C LEU A 160 3.34 3.89 -1.64
N ILE A 161 4.04 2.89 -2.20
CA ILE A 161 4.09 1.51 -1.69
C ILE A 161 5.55 1.15 -1.38
N LEU A 162 5.85 0.82 -0.13
CA LEU A 162 7.21 0.60 0.37
C LEU A 162 7.43 -0.86 0.74
N ALA A 163 8.20 -1.55 -0.09
CA ALA A 163 8.62 -2.93 0.12
C ALA A 163 9.78 -2.99 1.14
N MET A 164 9.69 -3.92 2.10
CA MET A 164 10.73 -4.08 3.12
C MET A 164 12.02 -4.68 2.55
N ASP A 165 11.92 -5.56 1.57
CA ASP A 165 13.06 -6.19 0.88
C ASP A 165 12.80 -6.32 -0.63
N LYS A 166 13.80 -6.78 -1.38
CA LYS A 166 13.71 -6.94 -2.85
C LYS A 166 12.71 -8.01 -3.25
N GLN A 167 12.62 -9.11 -2.50
CA GLN A 167 11.64 -10.16 -2.77
C GLN A 167 10.22 -9.62 -2.64
N ASN A 168 9.93 -8.84 -1.60
CA ASN A 168 8.64 -8.20 -1.42
C ASN A 168 8.35 -7.24 -2.57
N ARG A 169 9.34 -6.48 -3.06
CA ARG A 169 9.17 -5.63 -4.23
C ARG A 169 8.82 -6.43 -5.48
N GLU A 170 9.51 -7.53 -5.74
CA GLU A 170 9.24 -8.43 -6.85
C GLU A 170 7.84 -9.04 -6.76
N ASP A 171 7.44 -9.51 -5.58
CA ASP A 171 6.10 -10.08 -5.33
C ASP A 171 4.99 -9.05 -5.58
N ILE A 172 5.17 -7.81 -5.13
CA ILE A 172 4.23 -6.70 -5.35
C ILE A 172 4.10 -6.40 -6.85
N LEU A 173 5.21 -6.32 -7.58
CA LEU A 173 5.20 -6.06 -9.01
C LEU A 173 4.58 -7.23 -9.80
N GLY A 174 4.87 -8.46 -9.43
CA GLY A 174 4.22 -9.65 -10.02
C GLY A 174 2.74 -9.74 -9.68
N ALA A 175 2.30 -9.24 -8.51
CA ALA A 175 0.88 -9.10 -8.19
C ALA A 175 0.21 -8.01 -9.06
N PHE A 176 0.86 -6.86 -9.22
CA PHE A 176 0.39 -5.77 -10.09
C PHE A 176 0.17 -6.25 -11.53
N GLU A 177 1.14 -6.96 -12.12
CA GLU A 177 1.03 -7.50 -13.48
C GLU A 177 -0.17 -8.44 -13.61
N ARG A 178 -0.28 -9.43 -12.70
CA ARG A 178 -1.39 -10.40 -12.70
C ARG A 178 -2.76 -9.76 -12.52
N TRP A 179 -2.87 -8.66 -11.77
CA TRP A 179 -4.14 -7.96 -11.56
C TRP A 179 -4.46 -6.99 -12.68
N SER A 180 -3.45 -6.39 -13.31
CA SER A 180 -3.63 -5.51 -14.48
C SER A 180 -4.25 -6.25 -15.67
N HIS A 181 -4.08 -7.57 -15.76
CA HIS A 181 -4.77 -8.41 -16.74
C HIS A 181 -6.24 -8.73 -16.40
N ARG A 182 -6.68 -8.48 -15.17
CA ARG A 182 -8.01 -8.87 -14.66
C ARG A 182 -8.93 -7.67 -14.37
N GLU A 183 -8.37 -6.53 -14.00
CA GLU A 183 -9.11 -5.31 -13.73
C GLU A 183 -8.31 -4.06 -14.10
N THR A 184 -9.00 -2.92 -14.25
CA THR A 184 -8.36 -1.65 -14.56
C THR A 184 -7.57 -1.12 -13.35
N LEU A 185 -6.25 -1.09 -13.48
CA LEU A 185 -5.32 -0.45 -12.55
C LEU A 185 -4.62 0.74 -13.24
N PRO A 186 -4.14 1.74 -12.48
CA PRO A 186 -3.37 2.83 -13.06
C PRO A 186 -2.10 2.29 -13.72
N ALA A 187 -1.87 2.66 -14.99
CA ALA A 187 -0.80 2.09 -15.81
C ALA A 187 0.61 2.30 -15.21
N ASP A 188 0.79 3.39 -14.47
CA ASP A 188 2.02 3.78 -13.80
C ASP A 188 2.08 3.43 -12.31
N ALA A 189 1.10 2.67 -11.78
CA ALA A 189 1.07 2.28 -10.36
C ALA A 189 2.28 1.42 -9.93
N HIS A 190 3.02 0.82 -10.86
CA HIS A 190 4.29 0.15 -10.57
C HIS A 190 5.40 1.14 -10.17
N LYS A 191 5.36 2.41 -10.61
CA LYS A 191 6.40 3.42 -10.36
C LYS A 191 6.42 3.91 -8.92
N LYS A 192 5.31 3.79 -8.21
CA LYS A 192 5.21 4.12 -6.78
C LYS A 192 5.68 2.98 -5.86
N VAL A 193 6.12 1.84 -6.40
CA VAL A 193 6.68 0.74 -5.60
C VAL A 193 8.19 0.94 -5.41
N ARG A 194 8.61 1.22 -4.18
CA ARG A 194 10.02 1.49 -3.81
C ARG A 194 10.46 0.61 -2.65
N LEU A 195 11.77 0.50 -2.43
CA LEU A 195 12.32 -0.18 -1.25
C LEU A 195 12.31 0.77 -0.06
N MET A 196 11.96 0.28 1.13
CA MET A 196 11.99 1.09 2.36
C MET A 196 13.37 1.69 2.59
N CYS A 197 14.41 0.87 2.44
CA CYS A 197 15.79 1.30 2.66
C CYS A 197 16.32 2.27 1.60
N SER A 198 15.61 2.56 0.51
CA SER A 198 16.01 3.67 -0.38
C SER A 198 15.88 5.04 0.30
N TYR A 199 15.21 5.10 1.45
CA TYR A 199 15.09 6.30 2.27
C TYR A 199 16.07 6.33 3.45
N CYS A 200 16.84 5.26 3.72
CA CYS A 200 17.88 5.30 4.77
C CYS A 200 18.94 6.37 4.44
N LYS A 201 19.38 7.12 5.46
CA LYS A 201 20.44 8.14 5.34
C LYS A 201 21.61 7.87 6.29
N ARG A 202 21.34 7.28 7.45
CA ARG A 202 22.34 6.89 8.46
C ARG A 202 22.80 5.44 8.30
N HIS A 203 22.03 4.64 7.56
CA HIS A 203 22.28 3.22 7.32
C HIS A 203 22.50 2.93 5.83
N ASN A 204 23.41 1.99 5.53
CA ASN A 204 23.82 1.63 4.16
C ASN A 204 23.14 0.35 3.65
N GLU A 205 22.34 -0.29 4.49
CA GLU A 205 21.57 -1.47 4.17
C GLU A 205 20.60 -1.19 3.02
N THR A 206 20.48 -2.12 2.09
CA THR A 206 19.57 -1.98 0.94
C THR A 206 18.18 -2.57 1.19
N GLU A 207 18.00 -3.31 2.28
CA GLU A 207 16.80 -4.08 2.62
C GLU A 207 16.64 -4.13 4.14
N VAL A 208 15.39 -4.16 4.61
CA VAL A 208 15.06 -4.38 6.03
C VAL A 208 15.10 -5.88 6.29
N PRO A 209 16.07 -6.37 7.08
CA PRO A 209 16.30 -7.80 7.25
C PRO A 209 15.14 -8.44 8.00
N ASP A 210 14.87 -9.71 7.70
CA ASP A 210 13.90 -10.47 8.47
C ASP A 210 14.45 -10.72 9.90
N PRO A 211 13.77 -10.26 10.96
CA PRO A 211 14.35 -10.22 12.30
C PRO A 211 14.50 -11.61 12.94
N TYR A 212 13.86 -12.65 12.39
CA TYR A 212 13.91 -14.00 12.96
C TYR A 212 15.31 -14.63 12.87
N TYR A 213 16.15 -14.17 11.94
CA TYR A 213 17.53 -14.64 11.77
C TYR A 213 18.56 -13.88 12.62
N GLY A 214 18.15 -12.77 13.28
CA GLY A 214 19.04 -11.86 14.00
C GLY A 214 19.18 -12.12 15.51
N GLY A 215 18.65 -13.23 16.03
CA GLY A 215 18.66 -13.52 17.47
C GLY A 215 17.93 -12.44 18.29
N SER A 216 18.45 -12.10 19.47
CA SER A 216 17.85 -11.10 20.36
C SER A 216 17.93 -9.66 19.84
N HIS A 217 18.80 -9.37 18.87
CA HIS A 217 19.04 -8.02 18.35
C HIS A 217 18.38 -7.75 17.00
N GLY A 218 17.80 -8.78 16.35
CA GLY A 218 17.18 -8.63 15.03
C GLY A 218 16.04 -7.60 15.00
N PHE A 219 15.19 -7.59 16.03
CA PHE A 219 14.08 -6.64 16.16
C PHE A 219 14.56 -5.19 16.31
N GLU A 220 15.59 -4.97 17.12
CA GLU A 220 16.18 -3.64 17.34
C GLU A 220 16.81 -3.11 16.05
N LYS A 221 17.54 -3.97 15.32
CA LYS A 221 18.14 -3.60 14.04
C LYS A 221 17.08 -3.20 12.99
N VAL A 222 15.95 -3.89 12.96
CA VAL A 222 14.83 -3.50 12.09
C VAL A 222 14.32 -2.12 12.47
N LEU A 223 14.09 -1.85 13.75
CA LEU A 223 13.61 -0.55 14.22
C LEU A 223 14.59 0.59 13.92
N ASP A 224 15.91 0.37 14.06
CA ASP A 224 16.93 1.36 13.72
C ASP A 224 16.86 1.77 12.24
N LEU A 225 16.71 0.80 11.34
CA LEU A 225 16.55 1.06 9.91
C LEU A 225 15.24 1.79 9.59
N LEU A 226 14.15 1.41 10.27
CA LEU A 226 12.85 2.01 10.05
C LEU A 226 12.78 3.45 10.55
N GLU A 227 13.39 3.78 11.68
CA GLU A 227 13.46 5.14 12.21
C GLU A 227 14.25 6.06 11.27
N ASP A 228 15.42 5.62 10.80
CA ASP A 228 16.22 6.36 9.81
C ASP A 228 15.45 6.60 8.50
N ALA A 229 14.87 5.53 7.95
CA ALA A 229 14.15 5.61 6.69
C ALA A 229 12.85 6.44 6.81
N CYS A 230 12.09 6.32 7.90
CA CYS A 230 10.83 7.06 8.10
C CYS A 230 11.05 8.57 8.24
N GLU A 231 12.12 9.00 8.93
CA GLU A 231 12.46 10.42 9.05
C GLU A 231 12.75 11.04 7.68
N SER A 232 13.59 10.36 6.90
CA SER A 232 13.95 10.79 5.54
C SER A 232 12.75 10.75 4.59
N LEU A 233 11.93 9.70 4.68
CA LEU A 233 10.69 9.52 3.92
C LEU A 233 9.72 10.67 4.15
N LEU A 234 9.45 11.03 5.41
CA LEU A 234 8.54 12.13 5.72
C LEU A 234 9.08 13.45 5.14
N GLY A 235 10.39 13.70 5.26
CA GLY A 235 11.03 14.86 4.66
C GLY A 235 10.86 14.92 3.14
N SER A 236 11.04 13.80 2.44
CA SER A 236 10.82 13.70 0.99
C SER A 236 9.36 13.94 0.61
N ILE A 237 8.40 13.35 1.33
CA ILE A 237 6.96 13.56 1.06
C ILE A 237 6.61 15.04 1.20
N LEU A 238 7.07 15.71 2.27
CA LEU A 238 6.79 17.13 2.50
C LEU A 238 7.45 18.03 1.46
N ALA A 239 8.66 17.69 1.00
CA ALA A 239 9.35 18.46 -0.03
C ALA A 239 8.68 18.35 -1.41
N GLU A 240 8.18 17.16 -1.76
CA GLU A 240 7.50 16.90 -3.03
C GLU A 240 6.03 17.37 -3.01
N ASN A 241 5.44 17.55 -1.81
CA ASN A 241 4.04 17.90 -1.61
C ASN A 241 3.89 19.09 -0.65
N SER A 242 4.49 20.24 -1.00
CA SER A 242 4.50 21.43 -0.13
C SER A 242 3.11 21.91 0.30
N HIS A 243 2.08 21.67 -0.52
CA HIS A 243 0.67 21.96 -0.21
C HIS A 243 0.15 21.24 1.05
N LEU A 244 0.81 20.18 1.52
CA LEU A 244 0.46 19.52 2.78
C LEU A 244 0.79 20.39 4.01
N LEU A 245 1.70 21.36 3.87
CA LEU A 245 2.10 22.30 4.93
C LEU A 245 1.25 23.57 4.95
N ASP A 246 0.60 23.90 3.83
CA ASP A 246 -0.27 25.06 3.73
C ASP A 246 -1.59 24.75 4.47
N SER A 247 -1.92 25.61 5.44
CA SER A 247 -3.12 25.54 6.29
C SER A 247 -4.05 26.70 5.98
#